data_AF-A0AAC9FRG6-F1
#
_entry.id   AF-A0AAC9FRG6-F1
#
_cell.length_a   1.000
_cell.length_b   1.000
_cell.length_c   1.000
_cell.angle_alpha   90.00
_cell.angle_beta   90.00
_cell.angle_gamma   90.00
#
_symmetry.space_group_name_H-M   'P 1'
#
loop_
_entity.id
_entity.type
_entity.pdbx_description
1 polymer ?
#
loop_
_entity_poly.entity_id
_entity_poly.type
_entity_poly.pdbx_seq_one_letter_code
_entity_poly.pdbx_strand_id
1 'polypeptide(L)'
;MGFRHSRGTRRRARGFTLIELMIVVAIVGILAAIALPAYNNYLVKSKLTEATTTLDAARVAVNEAYSSGNGIFPSSSSPPIITQAVPGNAQYVTGIKYNNPGTASSVGVVVTLGKTGNPQIDGHYLGMFGAGQTDGTVVWTCGTAKTANDYASGAAVQSMYPYLPATCQN
;
A
#
# COMPACT_ATOMS: atom_id res chain seq x y z
N MET A 1 51.81 10.82 -63.55
CA MET A 1 50.77 10.46 -62.55
C MET A 1 51.33 10.67 -61.15
N GLY A 2 50.92 11.75 -60.47
CA GLY A 2 51.41 12.08 -59.12
C GLY A 2 50.36 11.72 -58.06
N PHE A 3 50.63 10.69 -57.26
CA PHE A 3 49.77 10.30 -56.15
C PHE A 3 49.97 11.25 -54.96
N ARG A 4 49.00 12.13 -54.73
CA ARG A 4 48.89 12.93 -53.49
C ARG A 4 48.48 12.02 -52.34
N HIS A 5 49.38 11.79 -51.38
CA HIS A 5 49.05 11.18 -50.10
C HIS A 5 48.25 12.18 -49.23
N SER A 6 46.95 11.97 -49.11
CA SER A 6 46.09 12.65 -48.15
C SER A 6 46.44 12.17 -46.72
N ARG A 7 47.12 13.00 -45.93
CA ARG A 7 47.37 12.72 -44.51
C ARG A 7 46.10 13.02 -43.72
N GLY A 8 45.30 11.99 -43.46
CA GLY A 8 44.18 12.07 -42.52
C GLY A 8 44.67 12.38 -41.11
N THR A 9 44.25 13.51 -40.55
CA THR A 9 44.54 13.91 -39.17
C THR A 9 43.79 12.99 -38.21
N ARG A 10 44.48 12.01 -37.61
CA ARG A 10 43.92 11.23 -36.49
C ARG A 10 43.64 12.19 -35.33
N ARG A 11 42.37 12.53 -35.12
CA ARG A 11 41.92 13.18 -33.89
C ARG A 11 42.26 12.24 -32.73
N ARG A 12 43.15 12.66 -31.82
CA ARG A 12 43.40 11.91 -30.58
C ARG A 12 42.09 11.86 -29.81
N ALA A 13 41.55 10.67 -29.59
CA ALA A 13 40.48 10.47 -28.64
C ALA A 13 41.01 10.88 -27.25
N ARG A 14 40.48 11.98 -26.70
CA ARG A 14 40.70 12.32 -25.30
C ARG A 14 39.84 11.35 -24.49
N GLY A 15 40.47 10.35 -23.88
CA GLY A 15 39.80 9.41 -22.98
C GLY A 15 39.41 10.10 -21.68
N PHE A 16 38.34 9.60 -21.06
CA PHE A 16 37.91 10.01 -19.71
C PHE A 16 38.97 9.59 -18.70
N THR A 17 39.32 10.45 -17.75
CA THR A 17 40.31 10.14 -16.74
C THR A 17 39.72 9.29 -15.61
N LEU A 18 40.54 8.42 -14.99
CA LEU A 18 40.10 7.66 -13.82
C LEU A 18 39.68 8.57 -12.65
N ILE A 19 40.32 9.73 -12.53
CA ILE A 19 39.96 10.73 -11.51
C ILE A 19 38.58 11.33 -11.77
N GLU A 20 38.22 11.64 -13.02
CA GLU A 20 36.86 12.12 -13.35
C GLU A 20 35.82 11.05 -12.99
N LEU A 21 36.11 9.77 -13.26
CA LEU A 21 35.19 8.68 -12.96
C LEU A 21 35.02 8.47 -11.45
N MET A 22 36.10 8.54 -10.68
CA MET A 22 36.06 8.44 -9.22
C MET A 22 35.22 9.55 -8.58
N ILE A 23 35.35 10.80 -9.06
CA ILE A 23 34.55 11.92 -8.54
C ILE A 23 33.06 11.72 -8.87
N VAL A 24 32.73 11.27 -10.08
CA VAL A 24 31.35 11.00 -10.47
C VAL A 24 30.73 9.93 -9.58
N VAL A 25 31.44 8.82 -9.33
CA VAL A 25 30.96 7.75 -8.46
C VAL A 25 30.80 8.23 -7.02
N ALA A 26 31.70 9.09 -6.52
CA ALA A 26 31.58 9.67 -5.19
C ALA A 26 30.32 10.53 -5.04
N ILE A 27 30.03 11.40 -6.02
CA ILE A 27 28.83 12.25 -6.01
C ILE A 27 27.56 11.40 -6.11
N VAL A 28 27.53 10.43 -7.03
CA VAL A 28 26.39 9.51 -7.19
C VAL A 28 26.18 8.69 -5.92
N GLY A 29 27.25 8.26 -5.23
CA GLY A 29 27.17 7.55 -3.95
C GLY A 29 26.48 8.36 -2.86
N ILE A 30 26.82 9.65 -2.72
CA ILE A 30 26.19 10.56 -1.74
C ILE A 30 24.70 10.75 -2.08
N LEU A 31 24.38 11.02 -3.34
CA LEU A 31 23.00 11.22 -3.78
C LEU A 31 22.15 9.95 -3.59
N ALA A 32 22.69 8.77 -3.92
CA ALA A 32 22.01 7.50 -3.75
C ALA A 32 21.71 7.19 -2.28
N ALA A 33 22.63 7.50 -1.36
CA ALA A 33 22.43 7.28 0.07
C ALA A 33 21.21 8.04 0.64
N ILE A 34 20.93 9.24 0.11
CA ILE A 34 19.76 10.05 0.51
C ILE A 34 18.50 9.65 -0.27
N ALA A 35 18.64 9.39 -1.57
CA ALA A 35 17.51 9.13 -2.46
C ALA A 35 16.87 7.75 -2.26
N LEU A 36 17.67 6.70 -2.02
CA LEU A 36 17.17 5.33 -1.86
C LEU A 36 16.15 5.17 -0.71
N PRO A 37 16.39 5.64 0.53
CA PRO A 37 15.41 5.49 1.61
C PRO A 37 14.12 6.28 1.31
N ALA A 38 14.22 7.48 0.73
CA ALA A 38 13.05 8.28 0.37
C ALA A 38 12.23 7.61 -0.74
N TYR A 39 12.89 7.06 -1.76
CA TYR A 39 12.23 6.35 -2.86
C TYR A 39 11.51 5.09 -2.40
N ASN A 40 12.13 4.30 -1.52
CA ASN A 40 11.49 3.12 -0.93
C ASN A 40 10.23 3.49 -0.13
N ASN A 41 10.28 4.57 0.66
CA ASN A 41 9.10 5.05 1.39
C ASN A 41 7.96 5.48 0.45
N TYR A 42 8.28 6.12 -0.68
CA TYR A 42 7.30 6.48 -1.70
C TYR A 42 6.65 5.25 -2.34
N LEU A 43 7.45 4.23 -2.67
CA LEU A 43 6.91 2.96 -3.17
C LEU A 43 5.97 2.32 -2.16
N VAL A 44 6.37 2.23 -0.88
CA VAL A 44 5.51 1.66 0.18
C VAL A 44 4.18 2.42 0.32
N LYS A 45 4.19 3.75 0.24
CA LYS A 45 2.96 4.56 0.20
C LYS A 45 2.04 4.16 -0.95
N SER A 46 2.59 4.05 -2.17
CA SER A 46 1.83 3.63 -3.35
C SER A 46 1.19 2.25 -3.16
N LYS A 47 1.95 1.31 -2.60
CA LYS A 47 1.49 -0.04 -2.26
C LYS A 47 0.34 -0.03 -1.25
N LEU A 48 0.40 0.85 -0.24
CA LEU A 48 -0.68 0.99 0.73
C LEU A 48 -1.91 1.68 0.15
N THR A 49 -1.76 2.60 -0.79
CA THR A 49 -2.90 3.14 -1.55
C THR A 49 -3.65 2.02 -2.29
N GLU A 50 -2.94 1.06 -2.89
CA GLU A 50 -3.58 -0.12 -3.51
C GLU A 50 -4.29 -1.02 -2.49
N ALA A 51 -3.74 -1.17 -1.27
CA ALA A 51 -4.45 -1.87 -0.20
C ALA A 51 -5.74 -1.13 0.22
N THR A 52 -5.71 0.22 0.25
CA THR A 52 -6.90 1.02 0.56
C THR A 52 -7.98 0.94 -0.52
N THR A 53 -7.62 0.84 -1.80
CA THR A 53 -8.62 0.66 -2.87
C THR A 53 -9.33 -0.69 -2.76
N THR A 54 -8.63 -1.73 -2.30
CA THR A 54 -9.23 -3.04 -1.99
C THR A 54 -10.25 -2.92 -0.85
N LEU A 55 -9.90 -2.17 0.20
CA LEU A 55 -10.81 -1.88 1.31
C LEU A 55 -12.02 -1.05 0.88
N ASP A 56 -11.85 -0.06 0.00
CA ASP A 56 -12.95 0.75 -0.54
C ASP A 56 -13.92 -0.09 -1.37
N ALA A 57 -13.43 -1.02 -2.18
CA ALA A 57 -14.29 -1.96 -2.91
C ALA A 57 -15.11 -2.83 -1.93
N ALA A 58 -14.47 -3.33 -0.88
CA ALA A 58 -15.15 -4.12 0.15
C ALA A 58 -16.19 -3.29 0.91
N ARG A 59 -15.87 -2.04 1.26
CA ARG A 59 -16.78 -1.07 1.88
C ARG A 59 -18.07 -0.93 1.09
N VAL A 60 -17.98 -0.75 -0.22
CA VAL A 60 -19.14 -0.58 -1.11
C VAL A 60 -20.04 -1.81 -1.07
N ALA A 61 -19.48 -3.02 -1.21
CA ALA A 61 -20.22 -4.26 -1.13
C ALA A 61 -20.91 -4.47 0.23
N VAL A 62 -20.21 -4.14 1.33
CA VAL A 62 -20.80 -4.20 2.67
C VAL A 62 -21.93 -3.18 2.84
N ASN A 63 -21.79 -1.99 2.27
CA ASN A 63 -22.81 -0.94 2.34
C ASN A 63 -24.08 -1.32 1.54
N GLU A 64 -23.92 -1.95 0.38
CA GLU A 64 -25.02 -2.51 -0.41
C GLU A 64 -25.76 -3.62 0.36
N ALA A 65 -25.00 -4.55 0.96
CA ALA A 65 -25.56 -5.62 1.77
C ALA A 65 -26.28 -5.10 3.02
N TYR A 66 -25.75 -4.06 3.67
CA TYR A 66 -26.42 -3.40 4.79
C TYR A 66 -27.74 -2.75 4.38
N SER A 67 -27.75 -2.08 3.22
CA SER A 67 -28.93 -1.38 2.71
C SER A 67 -30.04 -2.35 2.27
N SER A 68 -29.67 -3.45 1.60
CA SER A 68 -30.60 -4.51 1.20
C SER A 68 -31.03 -5.41 2.38
N GLY A 69 -30.22 -5.48 3.43
CA GLY A 69 -30.47 -6.25 4.66
C GLY A 69 -31.27 -5.52 5.74
N ASN A 70 -32.03 -4.47 5.40
CA ASN A 70 -32.82 -3.66 6.34
C ASN A 70 -31.98 -3.05 7.48
N GLY A 71 -30.77 -2.57 7.18
CA GLY A 71 -29.90 -1.95 8.18
C GLY A 71 -29.22 -2.97 9.12
N ILE A 72 -29.03 -4.20 8.65
CA ILE A 72 -28.33 -5.25 9.39
C ILE A 72 -27.12 -5.69 8.56
N PHE A 73 -25.93 -5.65 9.15
CA PHE A 73 -24.75 -6.21 8.51
C PHE A 73 -24.87 -7.73 8.37
N PRO A 74 -24.46 -8.32 7.23
CA PRO A 74 -24.42 -9.77 7.05
C PRO A 74 -23.58 -10.48 8.12
N SER A 75 -23.92 -11.74 8.42
CA SER A 75 -23.13 -12.56 9.35
C SER A 75 -21.72 -12.84 8.81
N SER A 76 -20.73 -13.02 9.69
CA SER A 76 -19.38 -13.45 9.28
C SER A 76 -19.33 -14.83 8.61
N SER A 77 -20.36 -15.66 8.77
CA SER A 77 -20.52 -16.93 8.05
C SER A 77 -20.98 -16.78 6.60
N SER A 78 -21.53 -15.63 6.23
CA SER A 78 -21.96 -15.31 4.86
C SER A 78 -21.57 -13.87 4.52
N PRO A 79 -20.26 -13.57 4.42
CA PRO A 79 -19.78 -12.22 4.16
C PRO A 79 -20.20 -11.77 2.75
N PRO A 80 -20.48 -10.48 2.53
CA PRO A 80 -20.83 -9.94 1.21
C PRO A 80 -19.61 -9.70 0.32
N ILE A 81 -18.43 -10.17 0.75
CA ILE A 81 -17.15 -9.99 0.08
C ILE A 81 -16.40 -11.32 0.04
N ILE A 82 -15.46 -11.45 -0.90
CA ILE A 82 -14.55 -12.58 -0.94
C ILE A 82 -13.51 -12.41 0.15
N THR A 83 -13.53 -13.29 1.15
CA THR A 83 -12.58 -13.32 2.29
C THR A 83 -11.47 -14.35 2.10
N GLN A 84 -11.45 -15.05 0.96
CA GLN A 84 -10.38 -16.01 0.65
C GLN A 84 -9.07 -15.32 0.30
N ALA A 85 -7.96 -16.04 0.52
CA ALA A 85 -6.63 -15.57 0.18
C ALA A 85 -6.62 -15.08 -1.27
N VAL A 86 -6.33 -13.79 -1.44
CA VAL A 86 -6.25 -13.17 -2.75
C VAL A 86 -5.26 -14.00 -3.58
N PRO A 87 -5.64 -14.48 -4.78
CA PRO A 87 -4.80 -15.35 -5.60
C PRO A 87 -3.42 -14.73 -5.75
N GLY A 88 -2.37 -15.55 -5.92
CA GLY A 88 -0.93 -15.26 -5.76
C GLY A 88 -0.35 -13.97 -6.38
N ASN A 89 -1.15 -13.20 -7.09
CA ASN A 89 -0.92 -11.87 -7.64
C ASN A 89 -1.31 -10.73 -6.69
N ALA A 90 -1.88 -11.02 -5.51
CA ALA A 90 -2.06 -10.05 -4.44
C ALA A 90 -0.69 -9.56 -3.97
N GLN A 91 -0.31 -8.39 -4.48
CA GLN A 91 1.05 -7.92 -4.28
C GLN A 91 1.22 -7.39 -2.86
N TYR A 92 0.20 -6.80 -2.23
CA TYR A 92 0.34 -6.16 -0.92
C TYR A 92 -0.72 -6.53 0.13
N VAL A 93 -1.77 -7.25 -0.27
CA VAL A 93 -2.82 -7.77 0.62
C VAL A 93 -2.71 -9.29 0.66
N THR A 94 -2.28 -9.84 1.79
CA THR A 94 -2.05 -11.29 1.96
C THR A 94 -3.23 -12.02 2.60
N GLY A 95 -4.21 -11.29 3.12
CA GLY A 95 -5.44 -11.85 3.67
C GLY A 95 -6.52 -10.79 3.80
N ILE A 96 -7.78 -11.21 3.76
CA ILE A 96 -8.96 -10.33 3.94
C ILE A 96 -9.88 -11.02 4.94
N LYS A 97 -10.34 -10.28 5.94
CA LYS A 97 -11.31 -10.75 6.93
C LYS A 97 -12.49 -9.80 6.98
N TYR A 98 -13.67 -10.39 7.11
CA TYR A 98 -14.93 -9.70 7.37
C TYR A 98 -15.40 -10.09 8.76
N ASN A 99 -15.50 -9.10 9.63
CA ASN A 99 -15.77 -9.27 11.05
C ASN A 99 -17.08 -8.56 11.39
N ASN A 100 -18.10 -9.32 11.75
CA ASN A 100 -19.32 -8.83 12.33
C ASN A 100 -19.45 -9.46 13.72
N PRO A 101 -19.41 -8.66 14.81
CA PRO A 101 -19.51 -9.16 16.19
C PRO A 101 -20.90 -9.69 16.56
N GLY A 102 -21.86 -9.72 15.63
CA GLY A 102 -23.25 -10.12 15.85
C GLY A 102 -24.14 -8.96 16.30
N THR A 103 -23.61 -7.74 16.36
CA THR A 103 -24.42 -6.52 16.58
C THR A 103 -24.75 -5.88 15.25
N ALA A 104 -25.99 -5.40 15.08
CA ALA A 104 -26.43 -4.78 13.82
C ALA A 104 -25.66 -3.48 13.50
N SER A 105 -25.01 -2.88 14.49
CA SER A 105 -24.44 -1.53 14.40
C SER A 105 -22.94 -1.49 14.07
N SER A 106 -22.23 -2.62 13.93
CA SER A 106 -20.78 -2.57 13.69
C SER A 106 -20.27 -3.68 12.78
N VAL A 107 -19.26 -3.34 11.97
CA VAL A 107 -18.57 -4.28 11.08
C VAL A 107 -17.13 -3.82 10.85
N GLY A 108 -16.21 -4.76 10.61
CA GLY A 108 -14.88 -4.47 10.10
C GLY A 108 -14.54 -5.32 8.89
N VAL A 109 -13.93 -4.69 7.90
CA VAL A 109 -13.17 -5.38 6.86
C VAL A 109 -11.70 -5.11 7.14
N VAL A 110 -10.93 -6.15 7.41
CA VAL A 110 -9.51 -6.04 7.76
C VAL A 110 -8.67 -6.78 6.73
N VAL A 111 -7.70 -6.09 6.16
CA VAL A 111 -6.67 -6.67 5.29
C VAL A 111 -5.40 -6.92 6.08
N THR A 112 -4.75 -8.05 5.80
CA THR A 112 -3.38 -8.32 6.25
C THR A 112 -2.43 -7.81 5.18
N LEU A 113 -1.48 -6.96 5.58
CA LEU A 113 -0.50 -6.39 4.68
C LEU A 113 0.74 -7.29 4.61
N GLY A 114 1.37 -7.36 3.45
CA GLY A 114 2.59 -8.15 3.28
C GLY A 114 3.29 -7.86 1.95
N LYS A 115 4.50 -8.41 1.78
CA LYS A 115 5.32 -8.29 0.56
C LYS A 115 5.60 -6.82 0.14
N THR A 116 5.48 -5.87 1.06
CA THR A 116 5.84 -4.47 0.80
C THR A 116 7.34 -4.27 0.82
N GLY A 117 8.08 -5.15 1.51
CA GLY A 117 9.52 -5.01 1.76
C GLY A 117 9.83 -4.08 2.93
N ASN A 118 8.80 -3.66 3.68
CA ASN A 118 8.93 -2.83 4.87
C ASN A 118 8.41 -3.60 6.09
N PRO A 119 9.27 -3.93 7.08
CA PRO A 119 8.87 -4.69 8.27
C PRO A 119 7.93 -3.90 9.20
N GLN A 120 7.82 -2.58 9.04
CA GLN A 120 6.85 -1.76 9.78
C GLN A 120 5.43 -1.90 9.23
N ILE A 121 5.27 -2.55 8.07
CA ILE A 121 4.00 -2.72 7.35
C ILE A 121 3.65 -4.21 7.21
N ASP A 122 4.62 -5.03 6.81
CA ASP A 122 4.40 -6.45 6.56
C ASP A 122 4.02 -7.19 7.86
N GLY A 123 2.90 -7.92 7.82
CA GLY A 123 2.34 -8.61 8.99
C GLY A 123 1.39 -7.76 9.84
N HIS A 124 1.25 -6.48 9.54
CA HIS A 124 0.28 -5.60 10.18
C HIS A 124 -1.05 -5.53 9.43
N TYR A 125 -2.04 -4.90 10.07
CA TYR A 125 -3.42 -4.90 9.61
C TYR A 125 -3.92 -3.49 9.35
N LEU A 126 -4.64 -3.33 8.24
CA LEU A 126 -5.35 -2.12 7.86
C LEU A 126 -6.82 -2.47 7.66
N GLY A 127 -7.73 -1.60 8.07
CA GLY A 127 -9.14 -1.92 8.04
C GLY A 127 -10.04 -0.75 7.67
N MET A 128 -11.22 -1.12 7.22
CA MET A 128 -12.36 -0.24 7.05
C MET A 128 -13.45 -0.69 8.03
N PHE A 129 -13.80 0.19 8.96
CA PHE A 129 -14.71 -0.08 10.07
C PHE A 129 -16.00 0.70 9.88
N GLY A 130 -17.13 0.01 9.84
CA GLY A 130 -18.44 0.58 9.62
C GLY A 130 -19.25 0.59 10.91
N ALA A 131 -19.86 1.72 11.22
CA ALA A 131 -20.83 1.88 12.29
C ALA A 131 -22.21 2.22 11.70
N GLY A 132 -23.13 1.27 11.76
CA GLY A 132 -24.52 1.45 11.33
C GLY A 132 -25.24 2.48 12.22
N GLN A 133 -25.95 3.40 11.59
CA GLN A 133 -26.66 4.50 12.24
C GLN A 133 -28.17 4.25 12.24
N THR A 134 -28.88 4.95 13.14
CA THR A 134 -30.35 4.85 13.25
C THR A 134 -31.10 5.42 12.06
N ASP A 135 -30.45 6.24 11.24
CA ASP A 135 -30.99 6.79 9.99
C ASP A 135 -30.82 5.85 8.78
N GLY A 136 -30.30 4.64 9.01
CA GLY A 136 -30.05 3.64 7.96
C GLY A 136 -28.75 3.86 7.18
N THR A 137 -27.92 4.84 7.57
CA THR A 137 -26.60 5.05 6.97
C THR A 137 -25.51 4.25 7.70
N VAL A 138 -24.32 4.18 7.10
CA VAL A 138 -23.13 3.60 7.72
C VAL A 138 -22.04 4.66 7.75
N VAL A 139 -21.54 4.96 8.95
CA VAL A 139 -20.35 5.80 9.15
C VAL A 139 -19.12 4.92 9.04
N TRP A 140 -18.20 5.29 8.16
CA TRP A 140 -17.01 4.50 7.88
C TRP A 140 -15.75 5.19 8.41
N THR A 141 -14.88 4.42 9.04
CA THR A 141 -13.56 4.86 9.50
C THR A 141 -12.50 3.93 8.92
N CYS A 142 -11.56 4.49 8.17
CA CYS A 142 -10.34 3.77 7.82
C CYS A 142 -9.34 3.92 8.96
N GLY A 143 -8.65 2.83 9.31
CA GLY A 143 -7.70 2.83 10.42
C GLY A 143 -6.88 1.56 10.48
N THR A 144 -5.90 1.52 11.37
CA THR A 144 -5.12 0.29 11.60
C THR A 144 -5.87 -0.67 12.53
N ALA A 145 -5.54 -1.95 12.43
CA ALA A 145 -6.07 -3.01 13.29
C ALA A 145 -4.94 -3.68 14.09
N LYS A 146 -5.25 -4.16 15.29
CA LYS A 146 -4.36 -4.97 16.13
C LYS A 146 -4.35 -6.41 15.66
N THR A 147 -5.51 -6.90 15.22
CA THR A 147 -5.67 -8.27 14.71
C THR A 147 -6.53 -8.30 13.44
N ALA A 148 -6.41 -9.38 12.66
CA ALA A 148 -7.26 -9.59 11.50
C ALA A 148 -8.75 -9.72 11.84
N ASN A 149 -9.12 -9.93 13.11
CA ASN A 149 -10.50 -10.14 13.55
C ASN A 149 -11.16 -8.88 14.11
N ASP A 150 -10.46 -7.74 14.09
CA ASP A 150 -10.99 -6.50 14.63
C ASP A 150 -12.17 -5.97 13.79
N TYR A 151 -13.15 -5.38 14.47
CA TYR A 151 -14.38 -4.86 13.87
C TYR A 151 -14.67 -3.39 14.24
N ALA A 152 -13.72 -2.73 14.91
CA ALA A 152 -13.78 -1.33 15.27
C ALA A 152 -12.41 -0.67 15.05
N SER A 153 -12.41 0.62 14.74
CA SER A 153 -11.19 1.44 14.70
C SER A 153 -10.65 1.69 16.12
N GLY A 154 -9.37 2.07 16.22
CA GLY A 154 -8.73 2.44 17.50
C GLY A 154 -7.54 1.59 17.91
N ALA A 155 -7.14 0.62 17.10
CA ALA A 155 -5.88 -0.10 17.27
C ALA A 155 -4.75 0.58 16.49
N ALA A 156 -4.34 1.76 16.94
CA ALA A 156 -3.34 2.59 16.29
C ALA A 156 -1.95 1.90 16.21
N VAL A 157 -1.49 1.62 14.99
CA VAL A 157 -0.13 1.17 14.70
C VAL A 157 0.65 2.35 14.15
N GLN A 158 1.15 3.21 15.04
CA GLN A 158 1.79 4.49 14.72
C GLN A 158 2.98 4.36 13.74
N SER A 159 3.66 3.21 13.74
CA SER A 159 4.75 2.93 12.79
C SER A 159 4.29 2.89 11.33
N MET A 160 2.99 2.65 11.06
CA MET A 160 2.43 2.62 9.72
C MET A 160 1.98 3.99 9.22
N TYR A 161 1.70 4.94 10.12
CA TYR A 161 1.08 6.23 9.77
C TYR A 161 1.86 7.04 8.74
N PRO A 162 3.21 7.09 8.76
CA PRO A 162 3.98 7.76 7.73
C PRO A 162 3.71 7.26 6.30
N TYR A 163 3.16 6.05 6.15
CA TYR A 163 2.90 5.38 4.88
C TYR A 163 1.43 5.36 4.47
N LEU A 164 0.51 5.66 5.39
CA LEU A 164 -0.93 5.63 5.15
C LEU A 164 -1.48 6.98 4.67
N PRO A 165 -2.57 7.00 3.87
CA PRO A 165 -3.36 8.21 3.65
C PRO A 165 -3.84 8.80 4.97
N ALA A 166 -3.96 10.13 5.05
CA ALA A 166 -4.39 10.81 6.27
C ALA A 166 -5.76 10.34 6.78
N THR A 167 -6.65 9.91 5.87
CA THR A 167 -7.98 9.35 6.18
C THR A 167 -7.93 8.01 6.91
N CYS A 168 -6.78 7.33 6.90
CA CYS A 168 -6.56 6.02 7.51
C CYS A 168 -5.64 6.07 8.74
N GLN A 169 -5.28 7.26 9.23
CA GLN A 169 -4.43 7.44 10.42
C GLN A 169 -5.26 7.55 11.71
N ASN A 170 -6.13 6.56 11.95
CA ASN A 170 -7.05 6.49 13.11
C ASN A 170 -6.81 5.23 13.95
#